data_AF-A0A7X0VV36-F1
#
_entry.id   AF-A0A7X0VV36-F1
#
_cell.length_a   1.000
_cell.length_b   1.000
_cell.length_c   1.000
_cell.angle_alpha   90.00
_cell.angle_beta   90.00
_cell.angle_gamma   90.00
#
_symmetry.space_group_name_H-M   'P 1'
#
loop_
_entity.id
_entity.type
_entity.pdbx_description
1 polymer ?
#
loop_
_entity_poly.entity_id
_entity_poly.type
_entity_poly.pdbx_seq_one_letter_code
_entity_poly.pdbx_strand_id
1 'polypeptide(L)'
;MKKNKSPGENISLKTKKSEDPLIMAWLNSQTNLMDSIRYLVENEIRQNGVRNLQTYIPMERAGLQDAAQQTAVAAEADDDPLASSSSEPEAEEIDDEDIEAWS
;
A
#
# COMPACT_ATOMS: atom_id res chain seq x y z
N MET A 1 1.71 -13.61 33.55
CA MET A 1 1.98 -13.70 32.09
C MET A 1 1.01 -12.80 31.33
N LYS A 2 1.44 -12.17 30.24
CA LYS A 2 0.50 -11.48 29.33
C LYS A 2 -0.45 -12.54 28.76
N LYS A 3 -1.77 -12.29 28.81
CA LYS A 3 -2.75 -13.21 28.22
C LYS A 3 -2.54 -13.24 26.70
N ASN A 4 -2.56 -14.44 26.12
CA ASN A 4 -2.53 -14.58 24.66
C ASN A 4 -3.84 -14.06 24.07
N LYS A 5 -3.74 -13.37 22.94
CA LYS A 5 -4.88 -12.84 22.21
C LYS A 5 -5.43 -13.89 21.25
N SER A 6 -6.75 -14.05 21.22
CA SER A 6 -7.45 -14.90 20.24
C SER A 6 -7.85 -14.09 18.99
N PRO A 7 -8.07 -14.74 17.83
CA PRO A 7 -8.64 -14.07 16.67
C PRO A 7 -9.97 -13.37 17.00
N GLY A 8 -10.16 -12.15 16.50
CA GLY A 8 -11.33 -11.32 16.79
C GLY A 8 -11.24 -10.50 18.10
N GLU A 9 -10.20 -10.69 18.91
CA GLU A 9 -9.98 -9.83 20.08
C GLU A 9 -9.45 -8.45 19.69
N ASN A 10 -9.90 -7.44 20.42
CA ASN A 10 -9.49 -6.06 20.22
C ASN A 10 -8.01 -5.83 20.64
N ILE A 11 -7.32 -5.04 19.82
CA ILE A 11 -6.00 -4.48 20.08
C ILE A 11 -6.13 -2.96 20.05
N SER A 12 -5.70 -2.29 21.12
CA SER A 12 -5.73 -0.82 21.19
C SER A 12 -4.37 -0.25 20.79
N LEU A 13 -4.37 0.67 19.82
CA LEU A 13 -3.21 1.45 19.41
C LEU A 13 -3.44 2.92 19.76
N LYS A 14 -2.48 3.53 20.46
CA LYS A 14 -2.52 4.94 20.84
C LYS A 14 -1.20 5.59 20.47
N THR A 15 -1.26 6.66 19.68
CA THR A 15 -0.10 7.45 19.28
C THR A 15 0.40 8.31 20.44
N LYS A 16 1.68 8.71 20.39
CA LYS A 16 2.25 9.64 21.36
C LYS A 16 2.01 11.09 20.92
N LYS A 17 2.09 12.03 21.86
CA LYS A 17 2.02 13.47 21.53
C LYS A 17 3.26 13.94 20.76
N SER A 18 4.38 13.27 20.98
CA SER A 18 5.67 13.52 20.33
C SER A 18 5.92 12.52 19.18
N GLU A 19 4.87 12.03 18.54
CA GLU A 19 5.00 11.15 17.38
C GLU A 19 5.61 11.94 16.21
N ASP A 20 6.39 11.25 15.37
CA ASP A 20 6.99 11.87 14.19
C ASP A 20 5.86 12.31 13.20
N PRO A 21 5.91 13.54 12.65
CA PRO A 21 4.92 14.02 11.70
C PRO A 21 4.72 13.11 10.49
N LEU A 22 5.77 12.43 10.00
CA LEU A 22 5.68 11.50 8.87
C LEU A 22 4.94 10.22 9.25
N ILE A 23 5.10 9.74 10.49
CA ILE A 23 4.31 8.61 11.00
C ILE A 23 2.83 9.00 11.03
N MET A 24 2.51 10.21 11.50
CA MET A 24 1.15 10.71 11.52
C MET A 24 0.57 10.90 10.12
N ALA A 25 1.36 11.41 9.17
CA ALA A 25 0.94 11.55 7.78
C ALA A 25 0.66 10.18 7.13
N TRP A 26 1.54 9.19 7.35
CA TRP A 26 1.32 7.82 6.88
C TRP A 26 0.07 7.20 7.50
N LEU A 27 -0.16 7.35 8.80
CA LEU A 27 -1.36 6.84 9.46
C LEU A 27 -2.64 7.42 8.86
N ASN A 28 -2.64 8.72 8.58
CA ASN A 28 -3.80 9.42 8.03
C ASN A 28 -4.03 9.16 6.53
N SER A 29 -3.04 8.65 5.80
CA SER A 29 -3.20 8.31 4.38
C SER A 29 -3.82 6.93 4.15
N GLN A 30 -4.03 6.13 5.21
CA GLN A 30 -4.60 4.79 5.08
C GLN A 30 -6.12 4.83 4.97
N THR A 31 -6.69 4.15 3.96
CA THR A 31 -8.14 3.91 3.86
C THR A 31 -8.60 2.82 4.83
N ASN A 32 -7.74 1.83 5.11
CA ASN A 32 -7.96 0.77 6.08
C ASN A 32 -6.68 0.49 6.90
N LEU A 33 -6.54 1.17 8.03
CA LEU A 33 -5.35 1.06 8.89
C LEU A 33 -5.09 -0.38 9.39
N MET A 34 -6.13 -1.14 9.72
CA MET A 34 -5.96 -2.49 10.27
C MET A 34 -5.40 -3.46 9.24
N ASP A 35 -5.78 -3.29 7.98
CA ASP A 35 -5.24 -4.13 6.90
C ASP A 35 -3.79 -3.75 6.55
N SER A 36 -3.48 -2.45 6.49
CA SER A 36 -2.10 -1.98 6.33
C SER A 36 -1.19 -2.51 7.44
N ILE A 37 -1.64 -2.51 8.70
CA ILE A 37 -0.88 -3.10 9.81
C ILE A 37 -0.72 -4.61 9.65
N ARG A 38 -1.77 -5.33 9.22
CA ARG A 38 -1.70 -6.78 8.97
C ARG A 38 -0.65 -7.10 7.91
N TYR A 39 -0.64 -6.36 6.80
CA TYR A 39 0.36 -6.51 5.74
C TYR A 39 1.80 -6.34 6.28
N LEU A 40 2.06 -5.30 7.09
CA LEU A 40 3.38 -5.08 7.69
C LEU A 40 3.79 -6.21 8.64
N VAL A 41 2.86 -6.72 9.44
CA VAL A 41 3.09 -7.87 10.34
C VAL A 41 3.39 -9.13 9.56
N GLU A 42 2.61 -9.43 8.51
CA GLU A 42 2.83 -10.58 7.64
C GLU A 42 4.20 -10.51 6.96
N ASN A 43 4.62 -9.32 6.54
CA ASN A 43 5.93 -9.13 5.95
C ASN A 43 7.07 -9.42 6.95
N GLU A 44 6.96 -8.97 8.20
CA GLU A 44 7.92 -9.32 9.26
C GLU A 44 7.94 -10.84 9.51
N ILE A 45 6.77 -11.48 9.61
CA ILE A 45 6.67 -12.93 9.83
C ILE A 45 7.27 -13.71 8.65
N ARG A 46 7.06 -13.26 7.40
CA ARG A 46 7.61 -13.91 6.22
C ARG A 46 9.14 -13.86 6.19
N GLN A 47 9.70 -12.72 6.56
CA GLN A 47 11.16 -12.50 6.48
C GLN A 47 11.90 -13.09 7.69
N ASN A 48 11.29 -13.03 8.87
CA ASN A 48 11.99 -13.28 10.13
C ASN A 48 11.31 -14.31 11.05
N GLY A 49 10.14 -14.83 10.66
CA GLY A 49 9.32 -15.70 11.50
C GLY A 49 8.61 -14.97 12.63
N VAL A 50 7.91 -15.74 13.48
CA VAL A 50 7.22 -15.20 14.66
C VAL A 50 8.23 -14.96 15.79
N ARG A 51 8.53 -13.70 16.07
CA ARG A 51 9.48 -13.29 17.13
C ARG A 51 9.05 -11.99 17.81
N ASN A 52 9.64 -11.69 18.97
CA ASN A 52 9.46 -10.40 19.62
C ASN A 52 10.31 -9.33 18.92
N LEU A 53 9.72 -8.59 17.97
CA LEU A 53 10.43 -7.58 17.18
C LEU A 53 11.16 -6.53 18.04
N GLN A 54 10.65 -6.22 19.24
CA GLN A 54 11.27 -5.23 20.13
C GLN A 54 12.71 -5.60 20.54
N THR A 55 13.08 -6.88 20.55
CA THR A 55 14.44 -7.30 20.92
C THR A 55 15.44 -7.14 19.77
N TYR A 56 14.97 -6.84 18.56
CA TYR A 56 15.78 -6.76 17.34
C TYR A 56 15.84 -5.35 16.75
N ILE A 57 15.01 -4.42 17.24
CA ILE A 57 14.98 -3.03 16.77
C ILE A 57 15.65 -2.11 17.78
N PRO A 58 16.40 -1.08 17.33
CA PRO A 58 16.98 -0.08 18.22
C PRO A 58 15.93 0.62 19.09
N MET A 59 16.28 0.88 20.35
CA MET A 59 15.44 1.61 21.30
C MET A 59 15.30 3.09 20.90
N GLU A 60 16.39 3.67 20.39
CA GLU A 60 16.44 5.00 19.80
C GLU A 60 16.55 4.87 18.29
N ARG A 61 15.67 5.56 17.56
CA ARG A 61 15.66 5.58 16.10
C ARG A 61 15.92 7.01 15.65
N ALA A 62 16.81 7.20 14.68
CA ALA A 62 16.99 8.49 14.03
C ALA A 62 15.66 8.92 13.38
N GLY A 63 15.39 10.23 13.36
CA GLY A 63 14.15 10.77 12.81
C GLY A 63 13.98 10.42 11.33
N LEU A 64 12.72 10.27 10.87
CA LEU A 64 12.43 9.86 9.49
C LEU A 64 12.74 10.95 8.45
N GLN A 65 13.16 12.14 8.89
CA GLN A 65 13.44 13.30 8.04
C GLN A 65 14.59 13.05 7.05
N ASP A 66 15.60 12.25 7.42
CA ASP A 66 16.71 11.91 6.51
C ASP A 66 16.32 10.86 5.46
N ALA A 67 15.26 10.08 5.69
CA ALA A 67 14.81 9.01 4.78
C ALA A 67 13.89 9.53 3.65
N ALA A 68 13.14 10.61 3.90
CA ALA A 68 12.22 11.20 2.91
C ALA A 68 12.94 11.81 1.69
N GLN A 69 14.23 12.12 1.82
CA GLN A 69 15.01 12.73 0.73
C GLN A 69 15.47 11.71 -0.34
N GLN A 70 15.38 10.41 -0.09
CA GLN A 70 15.89 9.38 -1.00
C GLN A 70 14.87 8.84 -2.01
N THR A 71 13.56 9.11 -1.83
CA THR A 71 12.51 8.62 -2.75
C THR A 71 12.03 9.65 -3.78
N ALA A 72 12.54 10.89 -3.75
CA ALA A 72 12.07 11.97 -4.63
C ALA A 72 12.80 12.09 -5.99
N VAL A 73 13.71 11.18 -6.35
CA VAL A 73 14.52 11.28 -7.58
C VAL A 73 14.08 10.37 -8.75
N ALA A 74 12.92 9.73 -8.68
CA ALA A 74 12.49 8.77 -9.72
C ALA A 74 11.24 9.19 -10.52
N ALA A 75 10.83 10.46 -10.49
CA ALA A 75 9.57 10.88 -11.10
C ALA A 75 9.63 12.19 -11.91
N GLU A 76 10.73 12.50 -12.62
CA GLU A 76 10.74 13.58 -13.63
C GLU A 76 11.50 13.18 -14.91
N ALA A 77 10.77 12.60 -15.87
CA ALA A 77 11.02 12.50 -17.33
C ALA A 77 9.85 11.64 -17.87
N ASP A 78 8.94 12.06 -18.74
CA ASP A 78 8.98 13.02 -19.83
C ASP A 78 7.61 13.73 -19.93
N ASP A 79 7.65 15.05 -20.15
CA ASP A 79 6.57 15.85 -20.74
C ASP A 79 6.83 15.90 -22.25
N ASP A 80 5.92 15.34 -23.06
CA ASP A 80 5.72 15.82 -24.44
C ASP A 80 4.21 15.81 -24.77
N PRO A 81 3.59 16.98 -25.02
CA PRO A 81 2.15 17.09 -25.27
C PRO A 81 1.86 17.18 -26.77
N LEU A 82 1.19 16.17 -27.33
CA LEU A 82 0.57 16.29 -28.65
C LEU A 82 -0.90 15.84 -28.63
N ALA A 83 -1.72 16.71 -29.18
CA ALA A 83 -3.15 16.78 -29.04
C ALA A 83 -3.94 15.84 -29.96
N SER A 84 -5.08 15.37 -29.43
CA SER A 84 -6.42 15.29 -30.05
C SER A 84 -6.56 14.82 -31.50
N SER A 85 -7.15 13.64 -31.70
CA SER A 85 -8.00 13.32 -32.85
C SER A 85 -8.91 12.13 -32.52
N SER A 86 -10.22 12.39 -32.57
CA SER A 86 -11.33 11.46 -32.40
C SER A 86 -11.37 10.35 -33.45
N SER A 87 -11.68 9.12 -33.02
CA SER A 87 -12.67 8.23 -33.64
C SER A 87 -12.76 6.92 -32.83
N GLU A 88 -13.89 6.70 -32.16
CA GLU A 88 -14.33 5.37 -31.69
C GLU A 88 -14.35 4.39 -32.88
N PRO A 89 -13.81 3.16 -32.77
CA PRO A 89 -14.23 2.10 -33.67
C PRO A 89 -15.61 1.61 -33.22
N GLU A 90 -16.59 1.80 -34.09
CA GLU A 90 -17.92 1.21 -34.03
C GLU A 90 -17.81 -0.28 -33.65
N ALA A 91 -18.64 -0.71 -32.69
CA ALA A 91 -18.93 -2.11 -32.52
C ALA A 91 -19.57 -2.61 -33.82
N GLU A 92 -18.83 -3.41 -34.58
CA GLU A 92 -19.38 -4.17 -35.71
C GLU A 92 -20.57 -4.99 -35.19
N GLU A 93 -21.77 -4.65 -35.66
CA GLU A 93 -22.97 -5.44 -35.46
C GLU A 93 -22.72 -6.81 -36.09
N ILE A 94 -22.60 -7.84 -35.26
CA ILE A 94 -22.55 -9.24 -35.69
C ILE A 94 -23.84 -9.51 -36.46
N ASP A 95 -23.74 -9.64 -37.78
CA ASP A 95 -24.84 -10.00 -38.66
C ASP A 95 -25.18 -11.48 -38.45
N ASP A 96 -26.46 -11.81 -38.31
CA ASP A 96 -26.94 -13.18 -38.10
C ASP A 96 -26.57 -14.11 -39.27
N GLU A 97 -26.12 -13.56 -40.41
CA GLU A 97 -25.60 -14.29 -41.57
C GLU A 97 -24.19 -14.90 -41.37
N ASP A 98 -23.37 -14.44 -40.41
CA ASP A 98 -22.04 -15.03 -40.14
C ASP A 98 -22.10 -16.33 -39.29
N ILE A 99 -23.24 -16.59 -38.65
CA ILE A 99 -23.44 -17.77 -37.79
C ILE A 99 -23.78 -19.03 -38.59
N GLU A 100 -24.35 -18.90 -39.79
CA GLU A 100 -24.73 -20.05 -40.64
C GLU A 100 -23.56 -20.62 -41.45
N ALA A 101 -22.44 -19.90 -41.58
CA ALA A 101 -21.25 -20.38 -42.28
C ALA A 101 -20.47 -21.48 -41.50
N TRP A 102 -20.88 -21.78 -40.26
CA TRP A 102 -20.25 -22.77 -39.37
C TRP A 102 -21.25 -23.82 -38.82
N SER A 103 -22.36 -24.09 -39.52
CA SER A 103 -23.29 -25.20 -39.22
C SER A 103 -23.37 -26.24 -40.33
#